data_AF-A0A4V3C999-F1
#
_entry.id   AF-A0A4V3C999-F1
#
_cell.length_a   1.000
_cell.length_b   1.000
_cell.length_c   1.000
_cell.angle_alpha   90.00
_cell.angle_beta   90.00
_cell.angle_gamma   90.00
#
_symmetry.space_group_name_H-M   'P 1'
#
loop_
_entity.id
_entity.type
_entity.pdbx_description
1 polymer ?
#
loop_
_entity_poly.entity_id
_entity_poly.type
_entity_poly.pdbx_seq_one_letter_code
_entity_poly.pdbx_strand_id
1 'polypeptide(L)'
;MSTIVMPRGTAEWVGVIARGCSLAAGGALLVGAILVVFRDEGSVSTTALIVGAILLVLPAVVDRLTGFSVTPEGFDFQFTQQVADLGAPKTAALLDETGIARDLETYAYIYGELTGPELLETRKRLLDKLVAQATALATARKFDPAEVQRMFVDGSPVMRVLALGLMEGDSALVSADVLRSAIVDSRTGNEQYHGLKLAERAWPRLSTENRAELIELITRDRHIPTDRDRLRLAQRIMNLQEGHYESACGPT
;
A
#
# COMPACT_ATOMS: atom_id res chain seq x y z
N MET A 1 -12.81 -37.94 26.73
CA MET A 1 -13.63 -36.90 26.07
C MET A 1 -13.35 -37.00 24.57
N SER A 2 -14.27 -37.56 23.79
CA SER A 2 -14.12 -37.70 22.34
C SER A 2 -14.57 -36.40 21.67
N THR A 3 -13.65 -35.72 21.00
CA THR A 3 -13.93 -34.59 20.12
C THR A 3 -14.56 -35.12 18.83
N ILE A 4 -15.79 -34.69 18.55
CA ILE A 4 -16.48 -34.95 17.28
C ILE A 4 -15.79 -34.09 16.22
N VAL A 5 -14.94 -34.72 15.41
CA VAL A 5 -14.37 -34.08 14.21
C VAL A 5 -15.44 -34.13 13.13
N MET A 6 -16.12 -33.00 12.92
CA MET A 6 -17.04 -32.84 11.79
C MET A 6 -16.24 -32.90 10.47
N PRO A 7 -16.70 -33.67 9.46
CA PRO A 7 -16.04 -33.73 8.16
C PRO A 7 -16.12 -32.36 7.46
N ARG A 8 -14.98 -31.85 6.97
CA ARG A 8 -14.83 -30.52 6.33
C ARG A 8 -15.88 -30.19 5.26
N GLY A 9 -16.49 -31.19 4.62
CA GLY A 9 -17.55 -30.98 3.65
C GLY A 9 -18.88 -30.46 4.23
N THR A 10 -19.22 -30.69 5.50
CA THR A 10 -20.55 -30.30 6.01
C THR A 10 -20.66 -28.81 6.29
N ALA A 11 -19.56 -28.13 6.62
CA ALA A 11 -19.55 -26.70 6.93
C ALA A 11 -19.80 -25.80 5.69
N GLU A 12 -19.24 -26.17 4.54
CA GLU A 12 -19.46 -25.44 3.28
C GLU A 12 -20.91 -25.59 2.80
N TRP A 13 -21.46 -26.81 2.89
CA TRP A 13 -22.84 -27.09 2.49
C TRP A 13 -23.87 -26.34 3.35
N VAL A 14 -23.61 -26.21 4.66
CA VAL A 14 -24.47 -25.41 5.55
C VAL A 14 -24.44 -23.92 5.19
N GLY A 15 -23.27 -23.39 4.80
CA GLY A 15 -23.13 -22.00 4.35
C GLY A 15 -23.89 -21.71 3.05
N VAL A 16 -23.80 -22.61 2.07
CA VAL A 16 -24.53 -22.48 0.79
C VAL A 16 -26.05 -22.53 1.01
N ILE A 17 -26.54 -23.45 1.85
CA ILE A 17 -27.97 -23.58 2.15
C ILE A 17 -28.47 -22.35 2.91
N ALA A 18 -27.72 -21.85 3.91
CA ALA A 18 -28.09 -20.66 4.67
C ALA A 18 -28.20 -19.40 3.77
N ARG A 19 -27.26 -19.23 2.82
CA ARG A 19 -27.29 -18.14 1.84
C ARG A 19 -28.51 -18.23 0.92
N GLY A 20 -28.78 -19.42 0.38
CA GLY A 20 -29.96 -19.68 -0.44
C GLY A 20 -31.26 -19.34 0.30
N CYS A 21 -31.37 -19.77 1.57
CA CYS A 21 -32.51 -19.45 2.41
C CYS A 21 -32.64 -17.94 2.70
N SER A 22 -31.54 -17.23 2.97
CA SER A 22 -31.58 -15.78 3.23
C SER A 22 -31.99 -14.95 2.00
N LEU A 23 -31.48 -15.29 0.82
CA LEU A 23 -31.83 -14.61 -0.44
C LEU A 23 -33.28 -14.90 -0.83
N ALA A 24 -33.73 -16.16 -0.68
CA ALA A 24 -35.11 -16.53 -0.94
C ALA A 24 -36.09 -15.83 0.02
N ALA A 25 -35.77 -15.78 1.32
CA ALA A 25 -36.60 -15.11 2.32
C ALA A 25 -36.62 -13.58 2.12
N GLY A 26 -35.47 -12.95 1.85
CA GLY A 26 -35.37 -11.52 1.55
C GLY A 26 -36.14 -11.14 0.29
N GLY A 27 -36.00 -11.92 -0.78
CA GLY A 27 -36.75 -11.75 -2.02
C GLY A 27 -38.26 -11.89 -1.83
N ALA A 28 -38.71 -12.92 -1.10
CA ALA A 28 -40.12 -13.15 -0.81
C ALA A 28 -40.75 -12.01 0.01
N LEU A 29 -40.01 -11.47 0.99
CA LEU A 29 -40.48 -10.32 1.79
C LEU A 29 -40.61 -9.03 0.97
N LEU A 30 -39.67 -8.78 0.04
CA LEU A 30 -39.73 -7.64 -0.87
C LEU A 30 -40.89 -7.75 -1.86
N VAL A 31 -41.06 -8.92 -2.49
CA VAL A 31 -42.20 -9.16 -3.38
C VAL A 31 -43.52 -9.03 -2.62
N GLY A 32 -43.61 -9.56 -1.40
CA GLY A 32 -44.78 -9.40 -0.54
C GLY A 32 -45.09 -7.93 -0.21
N ALA A 33 -44.08 -7.15 0.19
CA ALA A 33 -44.23 -5.72 0.47
C ALA A 33 -44.66 -4.93 -0.78
N ILE A 34 -44.09 -5.23 -1.95
CA ILE A 34 -44.44 -4.60 -3.22
C ILE A 34 -45.89 -4.96 -3.61
N LEU A 35 -46.30 -6.23 -3.48
CA LEU A 35 -47.68 -6.64 -3.79
C LEU A 35 -48.71 -6.00 -2.87
N VAL A 36 -48.38 -5.74 -1.61
CA VAL A 36 -49.24 -4.99 -0.67
C VAL A 36 -49.36 -3.51 -1.08
N VAL A 37 -48.27 -2.88 -1.53
CA VAL A 37 -48.29 -1.50 -2.09
C VAL A 37 -49.23 -1.41 -3.29
N PHE A 38 -49.22 -2.41 -4.17
CA PHE A 38 -50.06 -2.43 -5.38
C PHE A 38 -51.53 -2.87 -5.14
N ARG A 39 -51.89 -3.34 -3.94
CA ARG A 39 -53.25 -3.81 -3.61
C ARG A 39 -54.15 -2.76 -2.94
N ASP A 40 -53.67 -1.54 -2.73
CA ASP A 40 -54.42 -0.39 -2.20
C ASP A 40 -55.11 -0.65 -0.84
N GLU A 41 -54.60 -1.62 -0.06
CA GLU A 41 -55.04 -1.89 1.31
C GLU A 41 -53.89 -1.59 2.29
N GLY A 42 -53.80 -0.31 2.68
CA GLY A 42 -53.21 0.10 3.95
C GLY A 42 -51.67 0.17 4.03
N SER A 43 -51.24 1.05 4.95
CA SER A 43 -49.88 1.33 5.44
C SER A 43 -48.84 0.26 5.06
N VAL A 44 -48.04 0.55 4.03
CA VAL A 44 -46.82 -0.18 3.73
C VAL A 44 -46.00 -0.28 5.02
N SER A 45 -45.77 -1.48 5.52
CA SER A 45 -44.92 -1.67 6.69
C SER A 45 -43.49 -1.31 6.30
N THR A 46 -43.09 -0.06 6.55
CA THR A 46 -41.75 0.47 6.28
C THR A 46 -40.67 -0.43 6.87
N THR A 47 -40.98 -1.09 8.00
CA THR A 47 -40.16 -2.11 8.65
C THR A 47 -39.89 -3.32 7.75
N ALA A 48 -40.89 -3.83 7.02
CA ALA A 48 -40.72 -4.99 6.13
C ALA A 48 -39.83 -4.66 4.92
N LEU A 49 -39.95 -3.44 4.37
CA LEU A 49 -39.06 -2.97 3.30
C LEU A 49 -37.62 -2.83 3.77
N ILE A 50 -37.41 -2.22 4.94
CA ILE A 50 -36.08 -2.05 5.53
C ILE A 50 -35.46 -3.42 5.84
N VAL A 51 -36.21 -4.33 6.46
CA VAL A 51 -35.73 -5.68 6.79
C VAL A 51 -35.43 -6.49 5.52
N GLY A 52 -36.30 -6.42 4.49
CA GLY A 52 -36.08 -7.08 3.21
C GLY A 52 -34.85 -6.55 2.47
N ALA A 53 -34.64 -5.22 2.47
CA ALA A 53 -33.46 -4.60 1.89
C ALA A 53 -32.17 -4.98 2.65
N ILE A 54 -32.20 -4.95 3.98
CA ILE A 54 -31.07 -5.38 4.83
C ILE A 54 -30.72 -6.85 4.55
N LEU A 55 -31.72 -7.74 4.46
CA LEU A 55 -31.52 -9.16 4.18
C LEU A 55 -31.00 -9.45 2.77
N LEU A 56 -31.28 -8.60 1.78
CA LEU A 56 -30.68 -8.73 0.43
C LEU A 56 -29.22 -8.27 0.37
N VAL A 57 -28.88 -7.26 1.15
CA VAL A 57 -27.50 -6.71 1.18
C VAL A 57 -26.59 -7.57 2.06
N LEU A 58 -27.14 -8.21 3.10
CA LEU A 58 -26.39 -9.02 4.07
C LEU A 58 -25.52 -10.11 3.43
N PRO A 59 -26.00 -10.94 2.49
CA PRO A 59 -25.18 -11.96 1.84
C PRO A 59 -24.02 -11.37 1.05
N ALA A 60 -24.20 -10.23 0.37
CA ALA A 60 -23.13 -9.58 -0.38
C ALA A 60 -22.06 -8.96 0.55
N VAL A 61 -22.48 -8.43 1.70
CA VAL A 61 -21.57 -7.94 2.73
C VAL A 61 -20.88 -9.11 3.43
N VAL A 62 -21.60 -10.19 3.73
CA VAL A 62 -21.05 -11.41 4.35
C VAL A 62 -20.11 -12.14 3.39
N ASP A 63 -20.35 -12.16 2.08
CA ASP A 63 -19.40 -12.70 1.10
C ASP A 63 -18.13 -11.84 1.01
N ARG A 64 -18.27 -10.51 1.11
CA ARG A 64 -17.12 -9.60 1.28
C ARG A 64 -16.39 -9.80 2.60
N LEU A 65 -17.10 -10.12 3.68
CA LEU A 65 -16.57 -10.36 5.02
C LEU A 65 -16.20 -11.83 5.30
N THR A 66 -16.50 -12.77 4.39
CA THR A 66 -16.02 -14.16 4.46
C THR A 66 -14.82 -14.37 3.54
N GLY A 67 -14.56 -13.43 2.62
CA GLY A 67 -13.21 -13.12 2.17
C GLY A 67 -12.31 -12.58 3.31
N PHE A 68 -12.91 -12.04 4.39
CA PHE A 68 -12.25 -11.82 5.67
C PHE A 68 -12.24 -13.13 6.48
N SER A 69 -11.29 -14.02 6.16
CA SER A 69 -10.81 -14.97 7.16
C SER A 69 -9.94 -14.19 8.15
N VAL A 70 -10.58 -13.56 9.15
CA VAL A 70 -9.86 -13.09 10.33
C VAL A 70 -9.58 -14.31 11.20
N THR A 71 -8.56 -15.07 10.82
CA THR A 71 -7.85 -15.89 11.79
C THR A 71 -7.15 -14.96 12.78
N PRO A 72 -7.27 -15.18 14.11
CA PRO A 72 -6.64 -14.34 15.14
C PRO A 72 -5.12 -14.20 15.03
N GLU A 73 -4.48 -14.96 14.13
CA GLU A 73 -3.03 -15.09 13.95
C GLU A 73 -2.56 -14.72 12.51
N GLY A 74 -3.46 -14.33 11.60
CA GLY A 74 -3.25 -14.58 10.15
C GLY A 74 -3.03 -13.42 9.19
N PHE A 75 -3.01 -12.17 9.64
CA PHE A 75 -2.65 -11.05 8.76
C PHE A 75 -1.16 -10.73 8.90
N ASP A 76 -0.71 -10.17 10.04
CA ASP A 76 0.66 -9.64 10.26
C ASP A 76 1.84 -10.56 9.83
N PHE A 77 1.58 -11.86 9.77
CA PHE A 77 2.54 -12.89 9.38
C PHE A 77 2.88 -12.85 7.89
N GLN A 78 1.98 -12.43 6.99
CA GLN A 78 2.22 -12.57 5.55
C GLN A 78 3.25 -11.57 5.01
N PHE A 79 3.21 -10.32 5.45
CA PHE A 79 4.14 -9.30 4.97
C PHE A 79 5.54 -9.50 5.54
N THR A 80 5.64 -9.74 6.85
CA THR A 80 6.92 -10.00 7.53
C THR A 80 7.59 -11.27 7.00
N GLN A 81 6.81 -12.33 6.76
CA GLN A 81 7.31 -13.54 6.12
C GLN A 81 7.82 -13.26 4.70
N GLN A 82 7.09 -12.50 3.88
CA GLN A 82 7.58 -12.13 2.55
C GLN A 82 8.88 -11.33 2.61
N VAL A 83 9.02 -10.38 3.54
CA VAL A 83 10.29 -9.64 3.72
C VAL A 83 11.41 -10.59 4.15
N ALA A 84 11.14 -11.55 5.04
CA ALA A 84 12.10 -12.56 5.43
C ALA A 84 12.50 -13.49 4.27
N ASP A 85 11.54 -13.89 3.43
CA ASP A 85 11.72 -14.75 2.26
C ASP A 85 12.54 -14.06 1.15
N LEU A 86 12.48 -12.73 1.06
CA LEU A 86 13.38 -11.90 0.25
C LEU A 86 14.81 -11.82 0.84
N GLY A 87 15.06 -12.57 1.91
CA GLY A 87 16.34 -12.63 2.61
C GLY A 87 16.57 -11.44 3.54
N ALA A 88 15.53 -10.70 3.93
CA ALA A 88 15.62 -9.57 4.86
C ALA A 88 15.07 -9.90 6.27
N PRO A 89 15.52 -10.96 6.96
CA PRO A 89 14.91 -11.43 8.19
C PRO A 89 15.08 -10.46 9.37
N LYS A 90 16.17 -9.70 9.46
CA LYS A 90 16.34 -8.73 10.57
C LYS A 90 15.39 -7.55 10.40
N THR A 91 15.22 -7.08 9.17
CA THR A 91 14.29 -6.04 8.78
C THR A 91 12.86 -6.49 9.03
N ALA A 92 12.52 -7.73 8.65
CA ALA A 92 11.23 -8.34 8.98
C ALA A 92 10.95 -8.33 10.48
N ALA A 93 11.91 -8.76 11.30
CA ALA A 93 11.77 -8.76 12.76
C ALA A 93 11.57 -7.35 13.35
N LEU A 94 12.28 -6.34 12.83
CA LEU A 94 12.10 -4.95 13.26
C LEU A 94 10.73 -4.39 12.86
N LEU A 95 10.25 -4.71 11.65
CA LEU A 95 8.94 -4.28 11.18
C LEU A 95 7.81 -4.92 12.00
N ASP A 96 7.97 -6.19 12.37
CA ASP A 96 7.06 -6.93 13.25
C ASP A 96 7.00 -6.31 14.66
N GLU A 97 8.15 -6.07 15.30
CA GLU A 97 8.26 -5.48 16.64
C GLU A 97 7.52 -4.12 16.74
N THR A 98 7.55 -3.35 15.65
CA THR A 98 7.01 -1.99 15.60
C THR A 98 5.54 -1.91 15.19
N GLY A 99 4.94 -3.03 14.78
CA GLY A 99 3.57 -3.08 14.27
C GLY A 99 3.36 -2.42 12.91
N ILE A 100 4.43 -1.93 12.25
CA ILE A 100 4.33 -1.32 10.90
C ILE A 100 3.88 -2.36 9.87
N ALA A 101 4.20 -3.64 10.06
CA ALA A 101 3.72 -4.73 9.22
C ALA A 101 2.19 -4.78 9.13
N ARG A 102 1.49 -4.59 10.25
CA ARG A 102 0.02 -4.56 10.31
C ARG A 102 -0.58 -3.42 9.51
N ASP A 103 0.03 -2.24 9.64
CA ASP A 103 -0.39 -1.05 8.90
C ASP A 103 -0.17 -1.27 7.39
N LEU A 104 0.96 -1.88 7.00
CA LEU A 104 1.33 -2.21 5.61
C LEU A 104 0.41 -3.24 4.95
N GLU A 105 -0.14 -4.18 5.68
CA GLU A 105 -1.04 -5.19 5.11
C GLU A 105 -2.43 -4.65 4.88
N THR A 106 -2.94 -3.91 5.87
CA THR A 106 -4.16 -3.10 5.70
C THR A 106 -4.00 -2.20 4.49
N TYR A 107 -2.79 -1.66 4.31
CA TYR A 107 -2.44 -0.84 3.19
C TYR A 107 -2.41 -1.58 1.85
N ALA A 108 -1.68 -2.68 1.75
CA ALA A 108 -1.52 -3.45 0.52
C ALA A 108 -2.89 -3.95 0.03
N TYR A 109 -3.75 -4.36 0.96
CA TYR A 109 -5.13 -4.70 0.69
C TYR A 109 -5.92 -3.51 0.13
N ILE A 110 -5.93 -2.37 0.85
CA ILE A 110 -6.62 -1.15 0.40
C ILE A 110 -6.08 -0.69 -0.96
N TYR A 111 -4.79 -0.76 -1.20
CA TYR A 111 -4.18 -0.39 -2.47
C TYR A 111 -4.67 -1.28 -3.63
N GLY A 112 -4.76 -2.60 -3.40
CA GLY A 112 -5.28 -3.57 -4.36
C GLY A 112 -6.76 -3.37 -4.68
N GLU A 113 -7.56 -2.94 -3.71
CA GLU A 113 -9.00 -2.70 -3.87
C GLU A 113 -9.31 -1.31 -4.46
N LEU A 114 -8.55 -0.27 -4.09
CA LEU A 114 -8.78 1.12 -4.51
C LEU A 114 -8.22 1.38 -5.93
N THR A 115 -8.73 0.70 -6.95
CA THR A 115 -8.23 0.82 -8.35
C THR A 115 -8.85 1.95 -9.17
N GLY A 116 -9.95 2.54 -8.71
CA GLY A 116 -10.63 3.62 -9.40
C GLY A 116 -9.79 4.91 -9.48
N PRO A 117 -9.82 5.65 -10.61
CA PRO A 117 -9.10 6.92 -10.77
C PRO A 117 -9.53 7.97 -9.73
N GLU A 118 -10.77 7.93 -9.26
CA GLU A 118 -11.30 8.80 -8.21
C GLU A 118 -10.64 8.57 -6.83
N LEU A 119 -9.97 7.44 -6.64
CA LEU A 119 -9.33 7.05 -5.37
C LEU A 119 -7.82 7.32 -5.37
N LEU A 120 -7.27 7.86 -6.46
CA LEU A 120 -5.84 8.10 -6.66
C LEU A 120 -5.25 8.99 -5.56
N GLU A 121 -5.92 10.08 -5.21
CA GLU A 121 -5.47 10.98 -4.13
C GLU A 121 -5.49 10.31 -2.75
N THR A 122 -6.47 9.46 -2.50
CA THR A 122 -6.54 8.70 -1.26
C THR A 122 -5.39 7.70 -1.18
N ARG A 123 -5.12 6.99 -2.28
CA ARG A 123 -3.99 6.08 -2.42
C ARG A 123 -2.65 6.82 -2.22
N LYS A 124 -2.45 7.99 -2.82
CA LYS A 124 -1.25 8.81 -2.63
C LYS A 124 -1.04 9.18 -1.15
N ARG A 125 -2.05 9.78 -0.51
CA ARG A 125 -1.99 10.16 0.92
C ARG A 125 -1.70 8.98 1.84
N LEU A 126 -2.29 7.86 1.52
CA LEU A 126 -2.08 6.63 2.25
C LEU A 126 -0.57 6.24 2.10
N LEU A 127 0.02 6.28 0.90
CA LEU A 127 1.40 5.81 0.67
C LEU A 127 2.38 6.76 1.36
N ASP A 128 2.10 8.05 1.34
CA ASP A 128 2.87 9.07 2.05
C ASP A 128 2.93 8.80 3.56
N LYS A 129 1.83 8.32 4.16
CA LYS A 129 1.81 7.93 5.58
C LYS A 129 2.71 6.74 5.88
N LEU A 130 2.69 5.71 5.03
CA LEU A 130 3.59 4.56 5.19
C LEU A 130 5.05 4.98 5.10
N VAL A 131 5.38 5.82 4.12
CA VAL A 131 6.73 6.34 3.97
C VAL A 131 7.14 7.12 5.22
N ALA A 132 6.27 8.01 5.72
CA ALA A 132 6.56 8.78 6.92
C ALA A 132 6.78 7.89 8.17
N GLN A 133 5.99 6.83 8.34
CA GLN A 133 6.17 5.86 9.42
C GLN A 133 7.50 5.12 9.30
N ALA A 134 7.85 4.66 8.09
CA ALA A 134 9.12 3.99 7.83
C ALA A 134 10.32 4.91 8.06
N THR A 135 10.24 6.17 7.64
CA THR A 135 11.26 7.20 7.90
C THR A 135 11.45 7.42 9.40
N ALA A 136 10.35 7.56 10.15
CA ALA A 136 10.41 7.69 11.61
C ALA A 136 11.06 6.45 12.25
N LEU A 137 10.73 5.25 11.77
CA LEU A 137 11.30 4.02 12.28
C LEU A 137 12.80 3.91 12.01
N ALA A 138 13.26 4.19 10.79
CA ALA A 138 14.68 4.15 10.44
C ALA A 138 15.50 5.25 11.13
N THR A 139 14.85 6.33 11.57
CA THR A 139 15.49 7.32 12.45
C THR A 139 15.73 6.75 13.85
N ALA A 140 14.83 5.89 14.35
CA ALA A 140 14.87 5.34 15.70
C ALA A 140 15.63 4.01 15.81
N ARG A 141 15.69 3.22 14.74
CA ARG A 141 16.28 1.87 14.73
C ARG A 141 17.28 1.73 13.60
N LYS A 142 18.30 0.90 13.83
CA LYS A 142 19.32 0.60 12.81
C LYS A 142 18.90 -0.60 11.98
N PHE A 143 18.74 -0.36 10.69
CA PHE A 143 18.46 -1.39 9.70
C PHE A 143 19.73 -1.87 9.01
N ASP A 144 19.71 -3.09 8.51
CA ASP A 144 20.79 -3.65 7.71
C ASP A 144 20.71 -3.13 6.27
N PRO A 145 21.72 -2.39 5.76
CA PRO A 145 21.66 -1.82 4.42
C PRO A 145 21.42 -2.86 3.32
N ALA A 146 22.01 -4.06 3.44
CA ALA A 146 21.87 -5.09 2.42
C ALA A 146 20.47 -5.71 2.40
N GLU A 147 19.79 -5.75 3.55
CA GLU A 147 18.40 -6.20 3.64
C GLU A 147 17.42 -5.17 3.08
N VAL A 148 17.60 -3.89 3.43
CA VAL A 148 16.73 -2.81 2.91
C VAL A 148 16.90 -2.66 1.40
N GLN A 149 18.12 -2.83 0.87
CA GLN A 149 18.37 -2.83 -0.56
C GLN A 149 17.72 -4.02 -1.27
N ARG A 150 17.77 -5.23 -0.70
CA ARG A 150 17.06 -6.40 -1.26
C ARG A 150 15.55 -6.21 -1.25
N MET A 151 15.00 -5.68 -0.16
CA MET A 151 13.58 -5.32 -0.08
C MET A 151 13.18 -4.32 -1.18
N PHE A 152 14.07 -3.40 -1.55
CA PHE A 152 13.85 -2.52 -2.69
C PHE A 152 13.97 -3.27 -4.04
N VAL A 153 15.04 -4.02 -4.29
CA VAL A 153 15.25 -4.65 -5.60
C VAL A 153 14.17 -5.70 -5.91
N ASP A 154 13.91 -6.60 -4.96
CA ASP A 154 13.10 -7.80 -5.17
C ASP A 154 11.65 -7.65 -4.67
N GLY A 155 11.37 -6.59 -3.92
CA GLY A 155 10.06 -6.36 -3.30
C GLY A 155 8.94 -5.98 -4.27
N SER A 156 7.71 -6.11 -3.76
CA SER A 156 6.51 -5.55 -4.40
C SER A 156 6.59 -4.01 -4.50
N PRO A 157 5.76 -3.35 -5.32
CA PRO A 157 5.73 -1.88 -5.37
C PRO A 157 5.55 -1.20 -4.00
N VAL A 158 4.77 -1.80 -3.09
CA VAL A 158 4.59 -1.30 -1.72
C VAL A 158 5.87 -1.46 -0.90
N MET A 159 6.54 -2.63 -0.98
CA MET A 159 7.82 -2.86 -0.31
C MET A 159 8.93 -1.93 -0.80
N ARG A 160 8.94 -1.63 -2.10
CA ARG A 160 9.87 -0.65 -2.70
C ARG A 160 9.69 0.74 -2.10
N VAL A 161 8.45 1.22 -2.04
CA VAL A 161 8.14 2.51 -1.43
C VAL A 161 8.47 2.51 0.07
N LEU A 162 8.22 1.41 0.78
CA LEU A 162 8.62 1.26 2.17
C LEU A 162 10.15 1.34 2.35
N ALA A 163 10.91 0.65 1.50
CA ALA A 163 12.37 0.65 1.53
C ALA A 163 12.91 2.07 1.30
N LEU A 164 12.32 2.82 0.36
CA LEU A 164 12.64 4.24 0.16
C LEU A 164 12.35 5.06 1.42
N GLY A 165 11.24 4.80 2.12
CA GLY A 165 10.95 5.46 3.39
C GLY A 165 11.95 5.15 4.49
N LEU A 166 12.42 3.91 4.60
CA LEU A 166 13.51 3.56 5.52
C LEU A 166 14.80 4.31 5.15
N MET A 167 15.14 4.36 3.87
CA MET A 167 16.32 5.08 3.36
C MET A 167 16.23 6.60 3.53
N GLU A 168 15.04 7.19 3.51
CA GLU A 168 14.82 8.60 3.85
C GLU A 168 15.11 8.89 5.33
N GLY A 169 14.87 7.91 6.21
CA GLY A 169 15.12 8.01 7.65
C GLY A 169 16.59 7.76 8.02
N ASP A 170 17.23 6.79 7.39
CA ASP A 170 18.68 6.56 7.52
C ASP A 170 19.36 6.57 6.13
N SER A 171 19.98 7.69 5.85
CA SER A 171 20.66 7.94 4.59
C SER A 171 21.86 7.01 4.35
N ALA A 172 22.37 6.29 5.37
CA ALA A 172 23.40 5.27 5.21
C ALA A 172 22.90 4.00 4.50
N LEU A 173 21.58 3.83 4.38
CA LEU A 173 20.95 2.72 3.66
C LEU A 173 20.93 2.94 2.12
N VAL A 174 21.19 4.18 1.68
CA VAL A 174 21.11 4.61 0.27
C VAL A 174 22.35 4.19 -0.51
N SER A 175 22.15 3.59 -1.68
CA SER A 175 23.19 3.40 -2.70
C SER A 175 22.86 4.19 -3.98
N ALA A 176 23.87 4.44 -4.81
CA ALA A 176 23.68 5.09 -6.11
C ALA A 176 22.77 4.27 -7.03
N ASP A 177 22.91 2.94 -7.01
CA ASP A 177 22.06 2.01 -7.77
C ASP A 177 20.59 2.12 -7.39
N VAL A 178 20.29 2.27 -6.08
CA VAL A 178 18.92 2.48 -5.63
C VAL A 178 18.38 3.82 -6.13
N LEU A 179 19.16 4.90 -6.05
CA LEU A 179 18.71 6.21 -6.55
C LEU A 179 18.41 6.16 -8.06
N ARG A 180 19.30 5.55 -8.84
CA ARG A 180 19.12 5.33 -10.27
C ARG A 180 17.85 4.53 -10.56
N SER A 181 17.69 3.38 -9.92
CA SER A 181 16.52 2.50 -10.13
C SER A 181 15.21 3.16 -9.66
N ALA A 182 15.23 3.89 -8.55
CA ALA A 182 14.04 4.57 -8.02
C ALA A 182 13.57 5.73 -8.91
N ILE A 183 14.49 6.35 -9.66
CA ILE A 183 14.17 7.47 -10.55
C ILE A 183 13.81 6.98 -11.96
N VAL A 184 14.60 6.06 -12.54
CA VAL A 184 14.47 5.63 -13.94
C VAL A 184 13.56 4.41 -14.08
N ASP A 185 13.81 3.40 -13.26
CA ASP A 185 13.10 2.11 -13.29
C ASP A 185 11.91 2.09 -12.32
N SER A 186 11.39 3.27 -11.98
CA SER A 186 10.29 3.42 -11.03
C SER A 186 9.04 2.70 -11.52
N ARG A 187 8.39 1.92 -10.64
CA ARG A 187 7.15 1.21 -10.99
C ARG A 187 5.92 2.09 -10.84
N THR A 188 6.02 3.17 -10.08
CA THR A 188 4.94 4.12 -9.82
C THR A 188 5.47 5.55 -9.77
N GLY A 189 4.60 6.53 -10.02
CA GLY A 189 4.96 7.95 -9.85
C GLY A 189 5.34 8.30 -8.40
N ASN A 190 4.78 7.60 -7.41
CA ASN A 190 5.13 7.79 -6.00
C ASN A 190 6.56 7.33 -5.70
N GLU A 191 6.93 6.18 -6.25
CA GLU A 191 8.31 5.66 -6.17
C GLU A 191 9.30 6.65 -6.79
N GLN A 192 9.00 7.19 -7.98
CA GLN A 192 9.84 8.20 -8.62
C GLN A 192 9.96 9.47 -7.78
N TYR A 193 8.86 9.92 -7.18
CA TYR A 193 8.85 11.07 -6.27
C TYR A 193 9.77 10.86 -5.07
N HIS A 194 9.68 9.72 -4.39
CA HIS A 194 10.55 9.40 -3.26
C HIS A 194 12.01 9.17 -3.69
N GLY A 195 12.25 8.59 -4.87
CA GLY A 195 13.58 8.47 -5.45
C GLY A 195 14.26 9.83 -5.65
N LEU A 196 13.54 10.80 -6.22
CA LEU A 196 14.02 12.17 -6.37
C LEU A 196 14.27 12.85 -5.01
N LYS A 197 13.35 12.70 -4.05
CA LYS A 197 13.50 13.24 -2.70
C LYS A 197 14.72 12.66 -1.98
N LEU A 198 14.98 11.37 -2.16
CA LEU A 198 16.14 10.70 -1.60
C LEU A 198 17.43 11.16 -2.28
N ALA A 199 17.43 11.37 -3.61
CA ALA A 199 18.56 11.91 -4.35
C ALA A 199 18.94 13.33 -3.89
N GLU A 200 17.94 14.21 -3.69
CA GLU A 200 18.14 15.55 -3.13
C GLU A 200 18.83 15.48 -1.75
N ARG A 201 18.35 14.61 -0.85
CA ARG A 201 18.94 14.46 0.50
C ARG A 201 20.33 13.83 0.48
N ALA A 202 20.53 12.84 -0.39
CA ALA A 202 21.80 12.13 -0.50
C ALA A 202 22.87 12.94 -1.26
N TRP A 203 22.48 14.01 -1.96
CA TRP A 203 23.33 14.80 -2.84
C TRP A 203 24.73 15.11 -2.29
N PRO A 204 24.90 15.60 -1.04
CA PRO A 204 26.22 15.95 -0.50
C PRO A 204 27.19 14.77 -0.40
N ARG A 205 26.69 13.53 -0.37
CA ARG A 205 27.47 12.30 -0.19
C ARG A 205 27.71 11.53 -1.49
N LEU A 206 27.07 11.95 -2.59
CA LEU A 206 27.27 11.33 -3.90
C LEU A 206 28.62 11.75 -4.49
N SER A 207 29.29 10.83 -5.19
CA SER A 207 30.45 11.15 -6.01
C SER A 207 30.06 12.08 -7.15
N THR A 208 31.04 12.81 -7.69
CA THR A 208 30.82 13.67 -8.87
C THR A 208 30.27 12.89 -10.06
N GLU A 209 30.73 11.65 -10.26
CA GLU A 209 30.24 10.75 -11.30
C GLU A 209 28.76 10.41 -11.11
N ASN A 210 28.36 9.96 -9.91
CA ASN A 210 26.97 9.64 -9.62
C ASN A 210 26.05 10.86 -9.72
N ARG A 211 26.54 12.05 -9.35
CA ARG A 211 25.79 13.31 -9.53
C ARG A 211 25.56 13.63 -11.01
N ALA A 212 26.60 13.52 -11.83
CA ALA A 212 26.50 13.77 -13.26
C ALA A 212 25.52 12.79 -13.93
N GLU A 213 25.64 11.50 -13.60
CA GLU A 213 24.72 10.46 -14.10
C GLU A 213 23.27 10.76 -13.69
N LEU A 214 23.00 11.05 -12.42
CA LEU A 214 21.64 11.35 -11.96
C LEU A 214 21.04 12.58 -12.67
N ILE A 215 21.83 13.63 -12.92
CA ILE A 215 21.36 14.81 -13.65
C ILE A 215 20.99 14.44 -15.09
N GLU A 216 21.83 13.64 -15.76
CA GLU A 216 21.56 13.17 -17.12
C GLU A 216 20.26 12.34 -17.17
N LEU A 217 20.07 11.43 -16.21
CA LEU A 217 18.88 10.60 -16.09
C LEU A 217 17.62 11.42 -15.81
N ILE A 218 17.67 12.34 -14.85
CA ILE A 218 16.56 13.24 -14.51
C ILE A 218 16.16 14.12 -15.71
N THR A 219 17.15 14.62 -16.46
CA THR A 219 16.90 15.49 -17.63
C THR A 219 16.24 14.74 -18.77
N ARG A 220 16.55 13.45 -18.96
CA ARG A 220 16.00 12.62 -20.03
C ARG A 220 14.66 11.98 -19.70
N ASP A 221 14.24 11.98 -18.44
CA ASP A 221 12.99 11.35 -18.04
C ASP A 221 11.78 12.18 -18.53
N ARG A 222 10.97 11.58 -19.41
CA ARG A 222 9.78 12.21 -20.00
C ARG A 222 8.59 12.36 -19.04
N HIS A 223 8.57 11.64 -17.93
CA HIS A 223 7.47 11.62 -16.97
C HIS A 223 7.65 12.65 -15.86
N ILE A 224 8.88 12.99 -15.48
CA ILE A 224 9.17 14.02 -14.46
C ILE A 224 8.49 15.37 -14.78
N PRO A 225 8.53 15.91 -16.02
CA PRO A 225 7.88 17.18 -16.34
C PRO A 225 6.35 17.15 -16.26
N THR A 226 5.72 15.98 -16.27
CA THR A 226 4.26 15.82 -16.29
C THR A 226 3.61 16.02 -14.93
N ASP A 227 4.40 16.04 -13.85
CA ASP A 227 3.93 16.20 -12.48
C ASP A 227 4.68 17.32 -11.76
N ARG A 228 3.92 18.24 -11.15
CA ARG A 228 4.50 19.46 -10.56
C ARG A 228 5.39 19.17 -9.36
N ASP A 229 5.11 18.13 -8.59
CA ASP A 229 5.89 17.81 -7.39
C ASP A 229 7.24 17.17 -7.77
N ARG A 230 7.22 16.24 -8.73
CA ARG A 230 8.44 15.64 -9.32
C ARG A 230 9.29 16.68 -10.04
N LEU A 231 8.68 17.56 -10.85
CA LEU A 231 9.39 18.65 -11.53
C LEU A 231 10.10 19.58 -10.53
N ARG A 232 9.42 19.97 -9.44
CA ARG A 232 10.02 20.82 -8.40
C ARG A 232 11.22 20.16 -7.73
N LEU A 233 11.14 18.85 -7.46
CA LEU A 233 12.26 18.08 -6.91
C LEU A 233 13.46 18.03 -7.88
N ALA A 234 13.20 17.70 -9.14
CA ALA A 234 14.22 17.67 -10.18
C ALA A 234 14.95 19.01 -10.33
N GLN A 235 14.20 20.12 -10.33
CA GLN A 235 14.77 21.47 -10.38
C GLN A 235 15.67 21.77 -9.18
N ARG A 236 15.27 21.39 -7.96
CA ARG A 236 16.13 21.59 -6.78
C ARG A 236 17.42 20.79 -6.88
N ILE A 237 17.37 19.55 -7.36
CA ILE A 237 18.56 18.73 -7.59
C ILE A 237 19.49 19.39 -8.63
N MET A 238 18.94 19.90 -9.73
CA MET A 238 19.72 20.62 -10.75
C MET A 238 20.41 21.87 -10.16
N ASN A 239 19.71 22.65 -9.34
CA ASN A 239 20.28 23.85 -8.71
C ASN A 239 21.39 23.50 -7.70
N LEU A 240 21.33 22.34 -7.04
CA LEU A 240 22.40 21.88 -6.14
C LEU A 240 23.71 21.61 -6.87
N GLN A 241 23.64 21.27 -8.17
CA GLN A 241 24.82 21.08 -9.00
C GLN A 241 25.48 22.44 -9.33
N GLU A 242 24.67 23.44 -9.70
CA GLU A 242 25.13 24.80 -10.02
C GLU A 242 25.80 25.48 -8.82
N GLY A 243 25.18 25.41 -7.63
CA GLY A 243 25.76 25.97 -6.40
C GLY A 243 27.08 25.32 -5.97
N HIS A 244 27.31 24.06 -6.35
CA HIS A 244 28.59 23.39 -6.13
C HIS A 244 29.67 23.88 -7.11
N TYR A 245 29.32 24.18 -8.36
CA TYR A 245 30.26 24.74 -9.33
C TYR A 245 30.66 26.17 -8.98
N GLU A 246 29.72 27.01 -8.53
CA GLU A 246 30.03 28.38 -8.10
C GLU A 246 30.94 28.43 -6.86
N SER A 247 30.73 27.52 -5.90
CA SER A 247 31.57 27.41 -4.71
C SER A 247 32.98 26.87 -5.01
N ALA A 248 33.12 26.04 -6.05
CA ALA A 248 34.40 25.44 -6.43
C ALA A 248 35.27 26.36 -7.29
N CYS A 249 34.68 27.28 -8.05
CA CYS A 249 35.42 28.18 -8.94
C CYS A 249 35.73 29.57 -8.34
N GLY A 250 35.04 30.01 -7.28
CA GLY A 250 35.24 31.33 -6.68
C GLY A 250 34.91 32.51 -7.64
N PRO A 251 34.57 33.70 -7.12
CA PRO A 251 34.36 34.85 -8.00
C PRO A 251 35.69 35.24 -8.65
N THR A 252 35.75 35.19 -9.98
CA THR A 252 36.83 35.74 -10.80
C THR A 252 36.97 37.24 -10.62
#